data_AF-A0A8J6NWD8-F1
#
_entry.id   AF-A0A8J6NWD8-F1
#
_cell.length_a   1.000
_cell.length_b   1.000
_cell.length_c   1.000
_cell.angle_alpha   90.00
_cell.angle_beta   90.00
_cell.angle_gamma   90.00
#
_symmetry.space_group_name_H-M   'P 1'
#
loop_
_entity.id
_entity.type
_entity.pdbx_description
1 polymer ?
#
loop_
_entity_poly.entity_id
_entity_poly.type
_entity_poly.pdbx_seq_one_letter_code
_entity_poly.pdbx_strand_id
1 'polypeptide(L)'
;MKHFHITELFKHFAGVQQQRLSKQNVARQLPEDDFLDQLLSRCHREKDAALLRQSLGDPYFPLGMLERTIFADVTGMRFFINKRRPDLEPELAGELMAWATAFLKIRHDIQTFFDPATITCIPVDGFRHRLPLGQWCTLCGVCCQIGGVPPNPPPGIRYPDHWYAFLCGKALENQQLCPFLFQYFGEPLYFCAIHHIKPVACRQFDMENCRERLAERNLHA
;
A
#
# COMPACT_ATOMS: atom_id res chain seq x y z
N MET A 1 14.48 -19.81 -20.71
CA MET A 1 13.61 -19.12 -19.73
C MET A 1 12.81 -18.06 -20.46
N LYS A 2 11.50 -18.00 -20.25
CA LYS A 2 10.65 -16.93 -20.78
C LYS A 2 10.92 -15.67 -19.97
N HIS A 3 11.28 -14.58 -20.62
CA HIS A 3 11.51 -13.30 -19.95
C HIS A 3 10.17 -12.59 -19.75
N PHE A 4 9.74 -12.44 -18.51
CA PHE A 4 8.52 -11.71 -18.14
C PHE A 4 8.86 -10.29 -17.72
N HIS A 5 8.03 -9.33 -18.14
CA HIS A 5 8.16 -7.94 -17.73
C HIS A 5 7.81 -7.80 -16.23
N ILE A 6 8.40 -6.85 -15.52
CA ILE A 6 8.15 -6.64 -14.08
C ILE A 6 6.67 -6.53 -13.72
N THR A 7 5.87 -5.89 -14.57
CA THR A 7 4.41 -5.79 -14.42
C THR A 7 3.71 -7.14 -14.41
N GLU A 8 4.14 -8.09 -15.24
CA GLU A 8 3.59 -9.45 -15.27
C GLU A 8 4.05 -10.23 -14.02
N LEU A 9 5.33 -10.07 -13.67
CA LEU A 9 5.90 -10.67 -12.46
C LEU A 9 5.14 -10.25 -11.20
N PHE A 10 4.96 -8.95 -11.01
CA PHE A 10 4.24 -8.39 -9.88
C PHE A 10 2.77 -8.82 -9.85
N LYS A 11 2.04 -8.71 -10.97
CA LYS A 11 0.61 -9.06 -11.02
C LYS A 11 0.36 -10.53 -10.72
N HIS A 12 1.19 -11.43 -11.27
CA HIS A 12 1.07 -12.85 -10.97
C HIS A 12 1.29 -13.13 -9.49
N PHE A 13 2.42 -12.67 -8.94
CA PHE A 13 2.75 -12.83 -7.53
C PHE A 13 1.67 -12.23 -6.63
N ALA A 14 1.23 -11.00 -6.91
CA ALA A 14 0.20 -10.32 -6.14
C ALA A 14 -1.11 -11.11 -6.13
N GLY A 15 -1.52 -11.69 -7.26
CA GLY A 15 -2.70 -12.56 -7.33
C GLY A 15 -2.58 -13.81 -6.46
N VAL A 16 -1.47 -14.54 -6.58
CA VAL A 16 -1.20 -15.74 -5.78
C VAL A 16 -1.15 -15.43 -4.29
N GLN A 17 -0.42 -14.39 -3.91
CA GLN A 17 -0.21 -13.99 -2.52
C GLN A 17 -1.52 -13.50 -1.88
N GLN A 18 -2.32 -12.70 -2.57
CA GLN A 18 -3.62 -12.24 -2.07
C GLN A 18 -4.59 -13.41 -1.83
N GLN A 19 -4.70 -14.34 -2.78
CA GLN A 19 -5.55 -15.54 -2.63
C GLN A 19 -5.12 -16.44 -1.48
N ARG A 20 -3.82 -16.46 -1.18
CA ARG A 20 -3.26 -17.24 -0.10
C ARG A 20 -3.53 -16.60 1.25
N LEU A 21 -3.26 -15.29 1.37
CA LEU A 21 -3.50 -14.53 2.60
C LEU A 21 -5.00 -14.53 2.98
N SER A 22 -5.91 -14.47 2.01
CA SER A 22 -7.35 -14.47 2.28
C SER A 22 -7.86 -15.79 2.88
N LYS A 23 -7.10 -16.88 2.72
CA LYS A 23 -7.41 -18.20 3.27
C LYS A 23 -6.67 -18.52 4.57
N GLN A 24 -5.68 -17.72 4.97
CA GLN A 24 -4.81 -17.99 6.12
C GLN A 24 -5.12 -17.05 7.29
N ASN A 25 -4.92 -17.57 8.51
CA ASN A 25 -5.07 -16.80 9.75
C ASN A 25 -3.75 -16.19 10.25
N VAL A 26 -2.61 -16.66 9.72
CA VAL A 26 -1.26 -16.24 10.10
C VAL A 26 -0.38 -16.19 8.86
N ALA A 27 0.32 -15.07 8.63
CA ALA A 27 1.32 -14.96 7.58
C ALA A 27 2.59 -15.71 8.01
N ARG A 28 2.75 -16.98 7.61
CA ARG A 28 3.89 -17.79 8.07
C ARG A 28 5.06 -17.87 7.10
N GLN A 29 4.82 -17.88 5.79
CA GLN A 29 5.87 -18.00 4.76
C GLN A 29 5.42 -17.25 3.50
N LEU A 30 6.27 -17.01 2.50
CA LEU A 30 5.84 -16.58 1.14
C LEU A 30 5.50 -17.81 0.29
N PRO A 31 4.73 -17.69 -0.82
CA PRO A 31 4.62 -18.79 -1.75
C PRO A 31 6.00 -19.09 -2.36
N GLU A 32 6.34 -20.38 -2.48
CA GLU A 32 7.41 -20.80 -3.39
C GLU A 32 6.88 -20.56 -4.82
N ASP A 33 7.35 -19.47 -5.41
CA ASP A 33 6.83 -18.95 -6.68
C ASP A 33 7.99 -18.45 -7.54
N ASP A 34 8.18 -19.10 -8.69
CA ASP A 34 9.18 -18.73 -9.70
C ASP A 34 9.02 -17.26 -10.15
N PHE A 35 7.81 -16.69 -10.05
CA PHE A 35 7.56 -15.27 -10.36
C PHE A 35 8.10 -14.35 -9.26
N LEU A 36 8.04 -14.76 -7.99
CA LEU A 36 8.67 -14.02 -6.90
C LEU A 36 10.19 -14.02 -7.06
N ASP A 37 10.81 -15.16 -7.34
CA ASP A 37 12.26 -15.22 -7.51
C ASP A 37 12.72 -14.40 -8.71
N GLN A 38 11.99 -14.43 -9.83
CA GLN A 38 12.25 -13.55 -10.97
C GLN A 38 12.02 -12.08 -10.64
N LEU A 39 11.02 -11.73 -9.83
CA LEU A 39 10.79 -10.35 -9.39
C LEU A 39 11.95 -9.85 -8.52
N LEU A 40 12.39 -10.66 -7.54
CA LEU A 40 13.51 -10.36 -6.66
C LEU A 40 14.83 -10.27 -7.43
N SER A 41 14.98 -11.02 -8.53
CA SER A 41 16.16 -10.93 -9.41
C SER A 41 16.31 -9.58 -10.11
N ARG A 42 15.26 -8.74 -10.12
CA ARG A 42 15.31 -7.37 -10.66
C ARG A 42 15.97 -6.38 -9.71
N CYS A 43 16.16 -6.77 -8.45
CA CYS A 43 16.92 -5.96 -7.49
C CYS A 43 18.41 -6.07 -7.79
N HIS A 44 19.10 -4.93 -7.87
CA HIS A 44 20.54 -4.90 -8.12
C HIS A 44 21.38 -5.34 -6.92
N ARG A 45 20.83 -5.29 -5.69
CA ARG A 45 21.53 -5.60 -4.44
C ARG A 45 20.74 -6.64 -3.65
N GLU A 46 21.46 -7.56 -3.00
CA GLU A 46 20.86 -8.59 -2.16
C GLU A 46 20.02 -8.00 -1.00
N LYS A 47 20.47 -6.89 -0.41
CA LYS A 47 19.72 -6.18 0.63
C LYS A 47 18.36 -5.67 0.12
N ASP A 48 18.30 -5.22 -1.13
CA ASP A 48 17.07 -4.72 -1.74
C ASP A 48 16.10 -5.88 -1.99
N ALA A 49 16.62 -7.03 -2.45
CA ALA A 49 15.83 -8.24 -2.61
C ALA A 49 15.28 -8.75 -1.25
N ALA A 50 16.07 -8.70 -0.18
CA ALA A 50 15.62 -9.08 1.16
C ALA A 50 14.52 -8.14 1.68
N LEU A 51 14.67 -6.83 1.47
CA LEU A 51 13.68 -5.82 1.83
C LEU A 51 12.38 -6.05 1.05
N LEU A 52 12.47 -6.23 -0.27
CA LEU A 52 11.31 -6.47 -1.11
C LEU A 52 10.61 -7.78 -0.74
N ARG A 53 11.36 -8.84 -0.46
CA ARG A 53 10.81 -10.11 0.04
C ARG A 53 10.06 -9.89 1.35
N GLN A 54 10.65 -9.15 2.29
CA GLN A 54 10.01 -8.87 3.57
C GLN A 54 8.71 -8.09 3.40
N SER A 55 8.69 -7.03 2.57
CA SER A 55 7.47 -6.24 2.36
C SER A 55 6.38 -7.04 1.63
N LEU A 56 6.72 -7.75 0.56
CA LEU A 56 5.77 -8.57 -0.22
C LEU A 56 5.18 -9.72 0.60
N GLY A 57 5.91 -10.17 1.63
CA GLY A 57 5.45 -11.20 2.57
C GLY A 57 4.56 -10.69 3.70
N ASP A 58 4.56 -9.39 3.98
CA ASP A 58 3.77 -8.82 5.07
C ASP A 58 2.27 -8.86 4.71
N PRO A 59 1.39 -9.39 5.60
CA PRO A 59 -0.04 -9.51 5.33
C PRO A 59 -0.77 -8.19 5.14
N TYR A 60 -0.13 -7.07 5.51
CA TYR A 60 -0.68 -5.74 5.41
C TYR A 60 -0.14 -4.92 4.23
N PHE A 61 0.80 -5.47 3.47
CA PHE A 61 1.36 -4.81 2.29
C PHE A 61 0.25 -4.60 1.23
N PRO A 62 0.11 -3.38 0.66
CA PRO A 62 -1.04 -3.03 -0.15
C PRO A 62 -0.93 -3.50 -1.61
N LEU A 63 -0.71 -4.81 -1.82
CA LEU A 63 -0.54 -5.45 -3.13
C LEU A 63 -1.61 -5.04 -4.13
N GLY A 64 -2.88 -5.13 -3.74
CA GLY A 64 -4.01 -4.84 -4.63
C GLY A 64 -4.09 -3.36 -5.04
N MET A 65 -3.55 -2.44 -4.23
CA MET A 65 -3.51 -1.02 -4.57
C MET A 65 -2.33 -0.69 -5.49
N LEU A 66 -1.15 -1.27 -5.25
CA LEU A 66 -0.01 -1.09 -6.16
C LEU A 66 -0.32 -1.69 -7.54
N GLU A 67 -1.03 -2.81 -7.60
CA GLU A 67 -1.51 -3.40 -8.85
C GLU A 67 -2.41 -2.45 -9.65
N ARG A 68 -3.32 -1.75 -8.97
CA ARG A 68 -4.33 -0.85 -9.57
C ARG A 68 -3.82 0.56 -9.85
N THR A 69 -2.61 0.90 -9.42
CA THR A 69 -2.04 2.24 -9.57
C THR A 69 -0.72 2.18 -10.32
N ILE A 70 0.37 1.84 -9.64
CA ILE A 70 1.73 1.79 -10.17
C ILE A 70 1.82 0.87 -11.39
N PHE A 71 1.23 -0.32 -11.30
CA PHE A 71 1.27 -1.36 -12.32
C PHE A 71 0.04 -1.40 -13.24
N ALA A 72 -0.89 -0.46 -13.09
CA ALA A 72 -2.04 -0.32 -13.99
C ALA A 72 -1.68 0.58 -15.17
N ASP A 73 -2.17 0.22 -16.35
CA ASP A 73 -2.06 1.12 -17.51
C ASP A 73 -2.78 2.42 -17.19
N VAL A 74 -2.17 3.55 -17.53
CA VAL A 74 -2.81 4.85 -17.32
C VAL A 74 -3.77 5.09 -18.46
N THR A 75 -5.05 5.07 -18.13
CA THR A 75 -6.18 5.37 -19.02
C THR A 75 -6.86 6.66 -18.55
N GLY A 76 -7.23 7.54 -19.48
CA GLY A 76 -7.84 8.84 -19.16
C GLY A 76 -6.85 10.01 -19.18
N MET A 77 -7.32 11.16 -19.67
CA MET A 77 -6.55 12.37 -20.05
C MET A 77 -5.60 12.19 -21.24
N ARG A 78 -6.11 12.32 -22.49
CA ARG A 78 -5.40 12.43 -23.81
C ARG A 78 -4.26 11.45 -24.13
N PHE A 79 -3.79 10.64 -23.19
CA PHE A 79 -2.60 9.80 -23.29
C PHE A 79 -2.91 8.43 -22.69
N PHE A 80 -2.36 7.40 -23.33
CA PHE A 80 -2.36 6.03 -22.84
C PHE A 80 -0.92 5.66 -22.50
N ILE A 81 -0.68 5.23 -21.26
CA ILE A 81 0.63 4.73 -20.85
C ILE A 81 0.51 3.23 -20.58
N ASN A 82 1.02 2.43 -21.51
CA ASN A 82 1.18 1.00 -21.33
C ASN A 82 2.33 0.73 -20.34
N LYS A 83 2.02 0.22 -19.15
CA LYS A 83 3.00 -0.15 -18.10
C LYS A 83 3.76 -1.44 -18.41
N ARG A 84 3.59 -2.04 -19.59
CA ARG A 84 4.43 -3.14 -20.12
C ARG A 84 5.50 -2.66 -21.10
N ARG A 85 5.67 -1.35 -21.24
CA ARG A 85 6.75 -0.75 -22.03
C ARG A 85 8.11 -1.10 -21.40
N PRO A 86 9.05 -1.73 -22.13
CA PRO A 86 10.34 -2.13 -21.58
C PRO A 86 11.15 -0.96 -20.99
N ASP A 87 11.00 0.25 -21.54
CA ASP A 87 11.67 1.45 -21.05
C ASP A 87 11.13 1.97 -19.72
N LEU A 88 10.02 1.44 -19.21
CA LEU A 88 9.47 1.76 -17.89
C LEU A 88 9.82 0.73 -16.81
N GLU A 89 10.47 -0.38 -17.18
CA GLU A 89 10.77 -1.46 -16.25
C GLU A 89 11.70 -1.02 -15.10
N PRO A 90 12.79 -0.24 -15.33
CA PRO A 90 13.63 0.28 -14.26
C PRO A 90 12.88 1.21 -13.29
N GLU A 91 12.03 2.10 -13.82
CA GLU A 91 11.23 3.05 -13.05
C GLU A 91 10.21 2.32 -12.19
N LEU A 92 9.52 1.32 -12.75
CA LEU A 92 8.57 0.47 -12.01
C LEU A 92 9.25 -0.34 -10.90
N ALA A 93 10.47 -0.83 -11.15
CA ALA A 93 11.27 -1.51 -10.12
C ALA A 93 11.66 -0.55 -9.00
N GLY A 94 12.07 0.67 -9.36
CA GLY A 94 12.39 1.75 -8.42
C GLY A 94 11.18 2.16 -7.58
N GLU A 95 10.01 2.35 -8.20
CA GLU A 95 8.76 2.66 -7.52
C GLU A 95 8.37 1.54 -6.54
N LEU A 96 8.39 0.28 -6.96
CA LEU A 96 8.09 -0.85 -6.08
C LEU A 96 9.02 -0.88 -4.86
N MET A 97 10.33 -0.64 -5.06
CA MET A 97 11.28 -0.57 -3.96
C MET A 97 11.06 0.62 -3.03
N ALA A 98 10.75 1.79 -3.57
CA ALA A 98 10.47 2.97 -2.76
C ALA A 98 9.23 2.72 -1.87
N TRP A 99 8.20 2.09 -2.44
CA TRP A 99 6.99 1.68 -1.72
C TRP A 99 7.24 0.60 -0.67
N ALA A 100 8.01 -0.44 -1.00
CA ALA A 100 8.44 -1.46 -0.05
C ALA A 100 9.20 -0.87 1.15
N THR A 101 10.10 0.07 0.87
CA THR A 101 10.93 0.75 1.89
C THR A 101 10.07 1.63 2.78
N ALA A 102 9.19 2.44 2.20
CA ALA A 102 8.27 3.31 2.95
C ALA A 102 7.34 2.49 3.84
N PHE A 103 6.77 1.40 3.31
CA PHE A 103 5.90 0.49 4.05
C PHE A 103 6.61 -0.08 5.28
N LEU A 104 7.78 -0.70 5.11
CA LEU A 104 8.51 -1.31 6.22
C LEU A 104 8.96 -0.29 7.27
N LYS A 105 9.33 0.92 6.82
CA LYS A 105 9.66 2.02 7.73
C LYS A 105 8.46 2.43 8.58
N ILE A 106 7.30 2.66 7.96
CA ILE A 106 6.06 3.01 8.67
C ILE A 106 5.63 1.87 9.59
N ARG A 107 5.73 0.62 9.11
CA ARG A 107 5.43 -0.59 9.88
C ARG A 107 6.27 -0.66 11.16
N HIS A 108 7.56 -0.38 11.06
CA HIS A 108 8.50 -0.34 12.17
C HIS A 108 8.22 0.84 13.11
N ASP A 109 7.97 2.04 12.58
CA ASP A 109 7.66 3.24 13.37
C ASP A 109 6.40 3.03 14.21
N ILE A 110 5.36 2.42 13.63
CA ILE A 110 4.11 2.07 14.32
C ILE A 110 4.38 1.15 15.51
N GLN A 111 5.26 0.16 15.35
CA GLN A 111 5.61 -0.76 16.43
C GLN A 111 6.51 -0.13 17.51
N THR A 112 7.27 0.90 17.14
CA THR A 112 8.31 1.48 18.00
C THR A 112 7.80 2.68 18.79
N PHE A 113 7.03 3.56 18.16
CA PHE A 113 6.64 4.86 18.73
C PHE A 113 5.20 4.92 19.22
N PHE A 114 4.40 3.91 18.90
CA PHE A 114 2.96 3.92 19.16
C PHE A 114 2.53 2.58 19.75
N ASP A 115 1.40 2.59 20.45
CA ASP A 115 0.74 1.35 20.86
C ASP A 115 -0.10 0.83 19.68
N PRO A 116 0.26 -0.33 19.06
CA PRO A 116 -0.47 -0.88 17.93
C PRO A 116 -1.94 -1.20 18.22
N ALA A 117 -2.32 -1.34 19.49
CA ALA A 117 -3.71 -1.59 19.90
C ALA A 117 -4.58 -0.33 19.86
N THR A 118 -4.00 0.87 19.83
CA THR A 118 -4.74 2.13 20.01
C THR A 118 -4.67 3.07 18.83
N ILE A 119 -3.67 2.95 17.95
CA ILE A 119 -3.50 3.91 16.84
C ILE A 119 -4.24 3.54 15.56
N THR A 120 -4.71 2.30 15.45
CA THR A 120 -5.36 1.73 14.27
C THR A 120 -6.63 0.98 14.67
N CYS A 121 -7.56 0.82 13.74
CA CYS A 121 -8.80 0.09 13.97
C CYS A 121 -8.60 -1.44 14.12
N ILE A 122 -7.45 -1.97 13.72
CA ILE A 122 -7.04 -3.36 13.95
C ILE A 122 -5.58 -3.44 14.39
N PRO A 123 -5.24 -4.32 15.35
CA PRO A 123 -3.84 -4.56 15.70
C PRO A 123 -3.06 -5.02 14.46
N VAL A 124 -1.95 -4.33 14.18
CA VAL A 124 -1.02 -4.71 13.11
C VAL A 124 0.05 -5.60 13.73
N ASP A 125 -0.28 -6.85 14.01
CA ASP A 125 0.58 -7.83 14.69
C ASP A 125 0.90 -9.06 13.83
N GLY A 126 0.38 -9.11 12.60
CA GLY A 126 0.56 -10.22 11.67
C GLY A 126 -0.48 -11.32 11.79
N PHE A 127 -1.50 -11.12 12.64
CA PHE A 127 -2.64 -12.02 12.82
C PHE A 127 -3.92 -11.44 12.24
N ARG A 128 -4.80 -12.36 11.81
CA ARG A 128 -6.11 -11.99 11.30
C ARG A 128 -7.04 -11.65 12.47
N HIS A 129 -7.47 -10.39 12.55
CA HIS A 129 -8.39 -9.89 13.59
C HIS A 129 -9.79 -9.69 13.06
N ARG A 130 -10.81 -9.83 13.92
CA ARG A 130 -12.18 -9.48 13.53
C ARG A 130 -12.26 -7.98 13.20
N LEU A 131 -12.79 -7.67 12.03
CA LEU A 131 -12.97 -6.30 11.58
C LEU A 131 -14.06 -5.60 12.44
N PRO A 132 -13.80 -4.47 13.12
CA PRO A 132 -14.82 -3.63 13.75
C PRO A 132 -15.98 -3.29 12.82
N LEU A 133 -17.21 -3.18 13.33
CA LEU A 133 -18.33 -2.72 12.51
C LEU A 133 -18.21 -1.20 12.26
N GLY A 134 -18.48 -0.74 11.04
CA GLY A 134 -18.63 0.69 10.74
C GLY A 134 -17.37 1.57 10.76
N GLN A 135 -16.19 1.02 11.07
CA GLN A 135 -14.89 1.73 11.02
C GLN A 135 -14.14 1.52 9.69
N TRP A 136 -14.78 0.84 8.75
CA TRP A 136 -14.28 0.55 7.42
C TRP A 136 -15.16 1.32 6.46
N CYS A 137 -14.62 2.33 5.79
CA CYS A 137 -15.18 2.62 4.48
C CYS A 137 -14.70 1.43 3.61
N THR A 138 -15.57 0.90 2.75
CA THR A 138 -15.13 0.16 1.54
C THR A 138 -14.12 0.99 0.73
N LEU A 139 -13.93 2.26 1.10
CA LEU A 139 -12.86 3.16 0.73
C LEU A 139 -12.34 4.05 1.87
N CYS A 140 -11.65 3.51 2.88
CA CYS A 140 -10.61 4.40 3.45
C CYS A 140 -9.56 4.77 2.37
N GLY A 141 -9.63 4.15 1.18
CA GLY A 141 -8.76 4.29 0.03
C GLY A 141 -8.96 5.52 -0.87
N VAL A 142 -10.09 6.26 -0.87
CA VAL A 142 -10.18 7.42 -1.80
C VAL A 142 -9.50 8.66 -1.26
N CYS A 143 -9.57 8.94 0.05
CA CYS A 143 -8.73 9.99 0.63
C CYS A 143 -7.24 9.60 0.58
N CYS A 144 -6.95 8.30 0.60
CA CYS A 144 -5.60 7.77 0.43
C CYS A 144 -5.13 7.75 -1.04
N GLN A 145 -5.98 8.03 -2.03
CA GLN A 145 -5.56 8.28 -3.41
C GLN A 145 -5.22 9.75 -3.66
N ILE A 146 -5.38 10.60 -2.65
CA ILE A 146 -4.89 11.97 -2.67
C ILE A 146 -3.46 11.85 -2.14
N GLY A 147 -2.48 11.95 -3.05
CA GLY A 147 -1.06 11.68 -2.77
C GLY A 147 -0.48 12.38 -1.54
N GLY A 148 -1.16 13.39 -0.97
CA GLY A 148 -0.86 13.96 0.33
C GLY A 148 -1.98 14.86 0.86
N VAL A 149 -1.83 15.26 2.13
CA VAL A 149 -2.69 16.19 2.87
C VAL A 149 -1.83 17.11 3.77
N PRO A 150 -2.40 18.22 4.30
CA PRO A 150 -1.77 18.92 5.41
C PRO A 150 -1.50 17.97 6.59
N PRO A 151 -0.26 17.88 7.10
CA PRO A 151 0.19 16.81 8.00
C PRO A 151 -0.08 17.15 9.46
N ASN A 152 -1.14 17.92 9.74
CA ASN A 152 -1.41 18.46 11.08
C ASN A 152 -1.88 17.34 12.00
N PRO A 153 -1.12 16.96 13.04
CA PRO A 153 -1.54 15.92 13.97
C PRO A 153 -2.74 16.37 14.81
N PRO A 154 -3.54 15.43 15.33
CA PRO A 154 -4.55 15.75 16.34
C PRO A 154 -3.88 16.21 17.65
N PRO A 155 -4.62 16.91 18.54
CA PRO A 155 -4.07 17.38 19.81
C PRO A 155 -3.42 16.26 20.64
N GLY A 156 -2.24 16.53 21.18
CA GLY A 156 -1.49 15.59 22.02
C GLY A 156 -0.71 14.51 21.25
N ILE A 157 -0.81 14.44 19.92
CA ILE A 157 -0.03 13.53 19.09
C ILE A 157 1.15 14.27 18.46
N ARG A 158 2.32 13.62 18.49
CA ARG A 158 3.51 14.03 17.72
C ARG A 158 3.90 12.90 16.78
N TYR A 159 3.96 13.19 15.49
CA TYR A 159 4.48 12.24 14.51
C TYR A 159 6.01 12.25 14.48
N PRO A 160 6.65 11.15 14.08
CA PRO A 160 8.05 11.17 13.65
C PRO A 160 8.28 12.23 12.56
N ASP A 161 9.38 12.95 12.60
CA ASP A 161 9.62 14.11 11.70
C ASP A 161 9.58 13.72 10.21
N HIS A 162 10.00 12.51 9.85
CA HIS A 162 9.94 12.05 8.46
C HIS A 162 8.52 11.69 7.99
N TRP A 163 7.55 11.47 8.89
CA TRP A 163 6.15 11.24 8.51
C TRP A 163 5.54 12.46 7.84
N TYR A 164 5.98 13.67 8.15
CA TYR A 164 5.48 14.89 7.53
C TYR A 164 5.67 14.88 6.01
N ALA A 165 6.81 14.37 5.51
CA ALA A 165 7.05 14.22 4.08
C ALA A 165 6.11 13.18 3.44
N PHE A 166 5.88 12.04 4.11
CA PHE A 166 4.91 11.04 3.64
C PHE A 166 3.49 11.61 3.62
N LEU A 167 3.06 12.25 4.69
CA LEU A 167 1.71 12.80 4.82
C LEU A 167 1.45 13.92 3.80
N CYS A 168 2.45 14.75 3.48
CA CYS A 168 2.33 15.82 2.48
C CYS A 168 2.49 15.38 1.02
N GLY A 169 2.74 14.10 0.73
CA GLY A 169 2.96 13.66 -0.65
C GLY A 169 4.30 14.04 -1.24
N LYS A 170 5.34 14.19 -0.40
CA LYS A 170 6.68 14.65 -0.81
C LYS A 170 7.77 13.59 -0.62
N ALA A 171 7.43 12.41 -0.12
CA ALA A 171 8.41 11.38 0.21
C ALA A 171 8.69 10.40 -0.94
N LEU A 172 7.72 10.18 -1.83
CA LEU A 172 7.85 9.32 -3.01
C LEU A 172 7.64 10.15 -4.27
N GLU A 173 8.44 9.91 -5.30
CA GLU A 173 8.39 10.65 -6.57
C GLU A 173 7.02 10.52 -7.26
N ASN A 174 6.46 9.31 -7.27
CA ASN A 174 5.12 9.02 -7.78
C ASN A 174 4.19 8.59 -6.63
N GLN A 175 3.97 9.48 -5.65
CA GLN A 175 3.09 9.20 -4.51
C GLN A 175 1.60 9.27 -4.89
N GLN A 176 1.12 8.30 -5.67
CA GLN A 176 -0.30 8.19 -6.07
C GLN A 176 -1.20 7.70 -4.93
N LEU A 177 -0.60 7.12 -3.89
CA LEU A 177 -1.26 6.55 -2.74
C LEU A 177 -0.66 7.12 -1.46
N CYS A 178 -1.41 7.08 -0.37
CA CYS A 178 -0.92 7.36 0.97
C CYS A 178 -0.11 6.16 1.49
N PRO A 179 1.16 6.34 1.92
CA PRO A 179 1.99 5.27 2.48
C PRO A 179 1.45 4.60 3.75
N PHE A 180 0.47 5.22 4.41
CA PHE A 180 -0.22 4.65 5.57
C PHE A 180 -1.44 3.78 5.20
N LEU A 181 -1.70 3.57 3.90
CA LEU A 181 -2.77 2.68 3.42
C LEU A 181 -2.29 1.23 3.46
N PHE A 182 -2.85 0.46 4.38
CA PHE A 182 -2.56 -0.96 4.55
C PHE A 182 -3.71 -1.79 3.98
N GLN A 183 -3.40 -2.98 3.48
CA GLN A 183 -4.38 -3.96 3.02
C GLN A 183 -4.65 -4.98 4.12
N TYR A 184 -5.83 -5.58 4.15
CA TYR A 184 -6.15 -6.59 5.15
C TYR A 184 -6.07 -7.99 4.54
N PHE A 185 -5.00 -8.74 4.83
CA PHE A 185 -4.88 -10.19 4.56
C PHE A 185 -5.25 -10.59 3.13
N GLY A 186 -4.78 -9.84 2.13
CA GLY A 186 -5.05 -10.14 0.72
C GLY A 186 -6.51 -9.93 0.28
N GLU A 187 -7.40 -9.52 1.17
CA GLU A 187 -8.75 -9.10 0.82
C GLU A 187 -8.70 -7.73 0.13
N PRO A 188 -9.69 -7.38 -0.72
CA PRO A 188 -9.84 -6.03 -1.27
C PRO A 188 -10.37 -5.04 -0.21
N LEU A 189 -9.86 -5.16 1.02
CA LEU A 189 -10.20 -4.35 2.18
C LEU A 189 -8.94 -3.61 2.60
N TYR A 190 -9.06 -2.28 2.72
CA TYR A 190 -7.94 -1.42 3.05
C TYR A 190 -8.27 -0.63 4.33
N PHE A 191 -7.24 -0.19 5.04
CA PHE A 191 -7.37 0.64 6.24
C PHE A 191 -6.20 1.60 6.38
N CYS A 192 -6.42 2.68 7.13
CA CYS A 192 -5.35 3.58 7.52
C CYS A 192 -4.62 2.99 8.75
N ALA A 193 -3.33 2.70 8.62
CA ALA A 193 -2.52 2.14 9.69
C ALA A 193 -2.34 3.07 10.91
N ILE A 194 -2.77 4.34 10.77
CA ILE A 194 -2.75 5.36 11.81
C ILE A 194 -4.16 5.94 12.05
N HIS A 195 -5.23 5.16 11.79
CA HIS A 195 -6.62 5.62 11.78
C HIS A 195 -7.00 6.54 12.96
N HIS A 196 -6.67 6.16 14.20
CA HIS A 196 -7.03 6.91 15.40
C HIS A 196 -6.16 8.14 15.62
N ILE A 197 -5.01 8.24 14.97
CA ILE A 197 -4.13 9.39 15.06
C ILE A 197 -3.95 10.10 13.72
N LYS A 198 -4.78 9.82 12.71
CA LYS A 198 -4.66 10.40 11.36
C LYS A 198 -4.73 11.94 11.39
N PRO A 199 -4.11 12.64 10.41
CA PRO A 199 -4.10 14.10 10.38
C PRO A 199 -5.50 14.71 10.45
N VAL A 200 -5.61 15.92 10.99
CA VAL A 200 -6.89 16.63 11.12
C VAL A 200 -7.61 16.74 9.77
N ALA A 201 -6.89 17.03 8.69
CA ALA A 201 -7.46 17.06 7.34
C ALA A 201 -8.07 15.70 6.92
N CYS A 202 -7.39 14.59 7.22
CA CYS A 202 -7.92 13.24 6.99
C CYS A 202 -9.13 12.90 7.88
N ARG A 203 -9.28 13.53 9.05
CA ARG A 203 -10.45 13.39 9.93
C ARG A 203 -11.64 14.19 9.44
N GLN A 204 -11.39 15.38 8.91
CA GLN A 204 -12.40 16.24 8.30
C GLN A 204 -12.97 15.62 7.02
N PHE A 205 -12.15 14.86 6.28
CA PHE A 205 -12.67 14.02 5.21
C PHE A 205 -13.50 12.89 5.82
N ASP A 206 -14.82 13.03 5.72
CA ASP A 206 -15.78 12.19 6.42
C ASP A 206 -16.44 11.14 5.51
N MET A 207 -17.42 10.44 6.08
CA MET A 207 -18.15 9.38 5.40
C MET A 207 -19.02 9.90 4.25
N GLU A 208 -19.53 11.12 4.32
CA GLU A 208 -20.34 11.73 3.25
C GLU A 208 -19.45 12.01 2.04
N ASN A 209 -18.27 12.62 2.25
CA ASN A 209 -17.30 12.79 1.17
C ASN A 209 -16.81 11.45 0.60
N CYS A 210 -16.67 10.40 1.43
CA CYS A 210 -16.36 9.03 0.97
C CYS A 210 -17.45 8.52 0.01
N ARG A 211 -18.73 8.71 0.36
CA ARG A 211 -19.90 8.25 -0.41
C ARG A 211 -20.10 9.04 -1.69
N GLU A 212 -19.93 10.35 -1.66
CA GLU A 212 -20.01 11.20 -2.85
C GLU A 212 -19.01 10.75 -3.91
N ARG A 213 -17.74 10.58 -3.51
CA ARG A 213 -16.69 10.09 -4.44
C ARG A 213 -16.91 8.67 -4.93
N LEU A 214 -17.61 7.80 -4.18
CA LEU A 214 -18.03 6.48 -4.68
C LEU A 214 -19.09 6.56 -5.76
N ALA A 215 -20.01 7.51 -5.61
CA ALA A 215 -21.14 7.67 -6.51
C ALA A 215 -20.73 8.29 -7.86
N GLU A 216 -19.59 8.98 -7.89
CA GLU A 216 -18.97 9.48 -9.12
C GLU A 216 -18.55 8.31 -10.04
N ARG A 217 -19.42 7.99 -11.00
CA ARG A 217 -19.09 7.06 -12.09
C ARG A 217 -17.86 7.61 -12.83
N ASN A 218 -16.87 6.74 -13.04
CA ASN A 218 -15.61 6.96 -13.79
C ASN A 218 -14.38 7.45 -13.00
N LEU A 219 -14.40 7.49 -11.67
CA LEU A 219 -13.14 7.69 -10.90
C LEU A 219 -12.20 6.48 -10.99
N HIS A 220 -12.74 5.29 -11.33
CA HIS A 220 -12.05 4.00 -11.27
C HIS A 220 -12.36 3.06 -12.46
N ALA A 221 -12.82 3.61 -13.59
CA ALA A 221 -13.00 2.87 -14.84
C ALA A 221 -11.80 3.04 -15.76
#